data_AF-A0A9C7RM29-F1
#
_entry.id   AF-A0A9C7RM29-F1
#
_cell.length_a   1.000
_cell.length_b   1.000
_cell.length_c   1.000
_cell.angle_alpha   90.00
_cell.angle_beta   90.00
_cell.angle_gamma   90.00
#
_symmetry.space_group_name_H-M   'P 1'
#
loop_
_entity.id
_entity.type
_entity.pdbx_description
1 polymer ?
#
loop_
_entity_poly.entity_id
_entity_poly.type
_entity_poly.pdbx_seq_one_letter_code
_entity_poly.pdbx_strand_id
1 'polypeptide(L)' 'MVLQKLRIALIGCGRIAQKSHTEAIVRNRDVIECVAVCDIVGEKAETLADHFEKEGLR' A
#
# COMPACT_ATOMS: atom_id res chain seq x y z
N MET A 1 4.90 23.89 9.53
CA MET A 1 4.16 22.65 9.83
C MET A 1 4.64 21.58 8.86
N VAL A 2 5.16 20.46 9.36
CA VAL A 2 5.49 19.31 8.50
C VAL A 2 4.18 18.60 8.19
N LEU A 3 3.79 18.53 6.91
CA LEU A 3 2.60 17.79 6.49
C LEU A 3 2.81 16.31 6.84
N GLN A 4 2.03 15.79 7.79
CA GLN A 4 2.10 14.37 8.16
C GLN A 4 1.31 13.58 7.12
N LYS A 5 1.93 12.55 6.55
CA LYS A 5 1.25 11.64 5.62
C LYS A 5 0.15 10.87 6.35
N LEU A 6 -0.96 10.63 5.66
CA LEU A 6 -2.02 9.75 6.10
C LEU A 6 -1.51 8.31 6.06
N ARG A 7 -1.35 7.70 7.24
CA ARG A 7 -0.92 6.32 7.39
C ARG A 7 -2.13 5.39 7.25
N ILE A 8 -2.04 4.45 6.33
CA ILE A 8 -3.14 3.52 6.02
C ILE A 8 -2.65 2.07 6.08
N ALA A 9 -3.59 1.15 6.31
CA ALA A 9 -3.37 -0.28 6.18
C ALA A 9 -4.36 -0.86 5.17
N LEU A 10 -3.93 -1.86 4.39
CA LEU A 10 -4.75 -2.49 3.38
C LEU A 10 -5.07 -3.94 3.75
N ILE A 11 -6.35 -4.24 3.95
CA ILE A 11 -6.81 -5.59 4.32
C ILE A 11 -7.56 -6.17 3.11
N GLY A 12 -7.06 -7.29 2.59
CA GLY A 12 -7.52 -7.92 1.36
C GLY A 12 -6.69 -7.48 0.16
N CYS A 13 -5.65 -8.24 -0.17
CA CYS A 13 -4.70 -8.03 -1.26
C CYS A 13 -5.18 -8.67 -2.58
N GLY A 14 -6.48 -8.51 -2.87
CA GLY A 14 -7.11 -9.03 -4.09
C GLY A 14 -6.89 -8.15 -5.32
N ARG A 15 -7.72 -8.36 -6.36
CA ARG A 15 -7.59 -7.66 -7.65
C ARG A 15 -7.67 -6.13 -7.54
N ILE A 16 -8.60 -5.62 -6.73
CA ILE A 16 -8.83 -4.17 -6.58
C ILE A 16 -7.68 -3.52 -5.79
N ALA A 17 -7.19 -4.22 -4.77
CA ALA A 17 -6.01 -3.81 -4.01
C ALA A 17 -4.80 -3.64 -4.94
N GLN A 18 -4.47 -4.68 -5.70
CA GLN A 18 -3.30 -4.69 -6.58
C GLN A 18 -3.38 -3.68 -7.72
N LYS A 19 -4.56 -3.49 -8.34
CA LYS A 19 -4.70 -2.61 -9.50
C LYS A 19 -5.01 -1.17 -9.12
N SER A 20 -6.07 -0.95 -8.35
CA SER A 20 -6.64 0.39 -8.15
C SER A 20 -6.11 1.06 -6.90
N HIS A 21 -6.09 0.36 -5.76
CA HIS A 21 -5.63 0.98 -4.51
C HIS A 21 -4.13 1.22 -4.53
N THR A 22 -3.32 0.26 -4.95
CA THR A 22 -1.86 0.44 -5.07
C THR A 22 -1.51 1.62 -5.97
N GLU A 23 -2.10 1.70 -7.17
CA GLU A 23 -1.86 2.81 -8.09
C GLU A 23 -2.26 4.17 -7.47
N ALA A 24 -3.43 4.23 -6.83
CA ALA A 24 -3.88 5.46 -6.17
C ALA A 24 -2.93 5.87 -5.02
N ILE A 25 -2.48 4.91 -4.21
CA ILE A 25 -1.55 5.16 -3.10
C ILE A 25 -0.21 5.65 -3.62
N VAL A 26 0.32 5.00 -4.67
CA VAL A 26 1.61 5.39 -5.29
C VAL A 26 1.53 6.79 -5.90
N ARG A 27 0.44 7.11 -6.61
CA ARG A 27 0.22 8.43 -7.19
C ARG A 27 0.09 9.54 -6.13
N ASN A 28 -0.41 9.20 -4.94
CA ASN A 28 -0.61 10.14 -3.82
C ASN A 28 0.41 9.94 -2.68
N ARG A 29 1.61 9.43 -2.98
CA ARG A 29 2.67 9.12 -2.00
C ARG A 29 3.22 10.34 -1.24
N ASP A 30 2.90 11.54 -1.71
CA ASP A 30 3.18 12.82 -1.07
C ASP A 30 2.31 13.04 0.16
N VAL A 31 1.10 12.48 0.18
CA VAL A 31 0.14 12.64 1.28
C VAL A 31 -0.32 11.32 1.92
N ILE A 32 -0.03 10.17 1.31
CA ILE A 32 -0.40 8.83 1.82
C ILE A 32 0.83 7.95 2.01
N GLU A 33 0.80 7.14 3.06
CA GLU A 33 1.79 6.09 3.33
C GLU A 33 1.07 4.79 3.72
N CYS A 34 1.30 3.73 2.95
CA CYS A 34 0.76 2.41 3.29
C CYS A 34 1.75 1.70 4.22
N VAL A 35 1.38 1.53 5.50
CA VAL A 35 2.27 1.03 6.55
C VAL A 35 2.09 -0.45 6.85
N ALA A 36 1.00 -1.05 6.36
CA ALA A 36 0.71 -2.45 6.57
C ALA A 36 -0.21 -2.99 5.47
N VAL A 37 -0.02 -4.26 5.13
CA VAL A 37 -0.93 -5.03 4.28
C VAL A 37 -1.26 -6.36 4.95
N CYS A 38 -2.44 -6.89 4.70
CA CYS A 38 -2.91 -8.15 5.26
C CYS A 38 -3.80 -8.89 4.24
N ASP A 39 -3.63 -10.20 4.13
CA ASP A 39 -4.52 -11.09 3.38
C ASP A 39 -4.50 -12.48 4.05
N ILE A 40 -5.56 -13.26 3.85
CA ILE A 40 -5.61 -14.65 4.32
C ILE A 40 -4.61 -15.54 3.53
N VAL A 41 -4.28 -15.15 2.30
CA VAL A 41 -3.26 -15.78 1.46
C VAL A 41 -1.96 -14.98 1.61
N GLY A 42 -1.01 -15.50 2.39
CA GLY A 42 0.25 -14.80 2.71
C GLY A 42 1.01 -14.29 1.48
N GLU A 43 1.12 -15.10 0.43
CA GLU A 43 1.78 -14.73 -0.83
C GLU A 43 1.21 -13.45 -1.46
N LYS A 44 -0.11 -13.20 -1.33
CA LYS A 44 -0.74 -11.98 -1.86
C LYS A 44 -0.36 -10.75 -1.05
N ALA A 45 -0.28 -10.91 0.27
CA ALA A 45 0.16 -9.84 1.17
C ALA A 45 1.64 -9.51 0.92
N GLU A 46 2.50 -10.52 0.82
CA GLU A 46 3.92 -10.36 0.50
C GLU A 46 4.14 -9.70 -0.85
N THR A 47 3.46 -10.17 -1.91
CA THR A 47 3.55 -9.56 -3.25
C THR A 47 3.17 -8.09 -3.24
N LEU A 48 2.13 -7.71 -2.47
CA LEU A 48 1.68 -6.33 -2.38
C LEU A 48 2.62 -5.47 -1.53
N ALA A 49 3.15 -6.01 -0.43
CA ALA A 49 4.17 -5.35 0.38
C ALA A 49 5.41 -5.04 -0.46
N ASP A 50 5.94 -6.05 -1.17
CA ASP A 50 7.10 -5.88 -2.07
C ASP A 50 6.86 -4.80 -3.13
N HIS A 51 5.64 -4.71 -3.64
CA HIS A 51 5.27 -3.67 -4.60
C HIS A 51 5.32 -2.27 -3.97
N PHE A 52 4.81 -2.09 -2.74
CA PHE A 52 4.90 -0.80 -2.04
C PHE A 52 6.34 -0.44 -1.69
N GLU A 53 7.15 -1.41 -1.28
CA GLU A 53 8.56 -1.20 -0.98
C GLU A 53 9.36 -0.72 -2.20
N LYS A 54 9.13 -1.34 -3.38
CA LYS A 54 9.77 -0.93 -4.64
C LYS A 54 9.40 0.49 -5.06
N GLU A 55 8.20 0.94 -4.71
CA GLU A 55 7.69 2.30 -5.00
C GLU A 55 8.16 3.35 -3.96
N GLY A 56 8.92 2.92 -2.94
CA GLY A 56 9.45 3.79 -1.88
C GLY A 56 8.41 4.17 -0.83
N LEU A 57 7.37 3.34 -0.66
CA LEU A 57 6.35 3.47 0.38
C LEU A 57 6.60 2.38 1.43
N ARG A 58 7.35 2.71 2.48
CA ARG A 58 7.62 1.82 3.62
C ARG A 58 7.97 2.61 4.86
#